data_AF-A0A966YK62-F1
#
_entry.id   AF-A0A966YK62-F1
#
_cell.length_a   1.000
_cell.length_b   1.000
_cell.length_c   1.000
_cell.angle_alpha   90.00
_cell.angle_beta   90.00
_cell.angle_gamma   90.00
#
_symmetry.space_group_name_H-M   'P 1'
#
loop_
_entity.id
_entity.type
_entity.pdbx_description
1 polymer ?
#
loop_
_entity_poly.entity_id
_entity_poly.type
_entity_poly.pdbx_seq_one_letter_code
_entity_poly.pdbx_strand_id
1 'polypeptide(L)'
;METVHTPQVLILACGALATEIRDITRLHRLGNVTLECLPGILHNRPSEIPDAVRARLDRARGNYDRILLGYGDCGTGGELADIA
;
A
#
# COMPACT_ATOMS: atom_id res chain seq x y z
N MET A 1 0.24 -8.60 -33.19
CA MET A 1 0.21 -9.46 -32.00
C MET A 1 0.22 -8.52 -30.81
N GLU A 2 -0.95 -8.22 -30.23
CA GLU A 2 -1.04 -7.33 -29.08
C GLU A 2 -0.52 -8.08 -27.84
N THR A 3 0.47 -7.51 -27.17
CA THR A 3 0.93 -7.96 -25.86
C THR A 3 -0.12 -7.59 -24.82
N VAL A 4 -0.66 -8.58 -24.12
CA VAL A 4 -1.53 -8.35 -22.97
C VAL A 4 -0.70 -7.72 -21.86
N HIS A 5 -0.97 -6.45 -21.53
CA HIS A 5 -0.36 -5.76 -20.40
C HIS A 5 -1.02 -6.24 -19.11
N THR A 6 -0.25 -6.88 -18.23
CA THR A 6 -0.70 -7.22 -16.88
C THR A 6 -0.41 -6.03 -15.95
N PRO A 7 -1.45 -5.34 -15.43
CA PRO A 7 -1.24 -4.13 -14.65
C PRO A 7 -0.46 -4.42 -13.37
N GLN A 8 0.58 -3.63 -13.10
CA GLN A 8 1.36 -3.70 -11.87
C GLN A 8 0.61 -2.98 -10.74
N VAL A 9 0.44 -3.67 -9.61
CA VAL A 9 -0.32 -3.17 -8.46
C VAL A 9 0.61 -3.03 -7.26
N LEU A 10 0.59 -1.87 -6.62
CA LEU A 10 1.18 -1.68 -5.29
C LEU A 10 0.07 -1.73 -4.24
N ILE A 11 0.24 -2.56 -3.21
CA ILE A 11 -0.51 -2.47 -1.97
C ILE A 11 0.43 -1.85 -0.94
N LEU A 12 0.16 -0.61 -0.56
CA LEU A 12 0.85 0.05 0.54
C LEU A 12 -0.01 -0.10 1.79
N ALA A 13 0.46 -0.88 2.76
CA ALA A 13 -0.35 -1.29 3.90
C ALA A 13 0.30 -1.01 5.26
N CYS A 14 -0.53 -1.00 6.30
CA CYS A 14 -0.07 -1.19 7.66
C CYS A 14 0.50 -2.60 7.83
N GLY A 15 1.59 -2.73 8.58
CA GLY A 15 2.22 -4.04 8.86
C GLY A 15 1.27 -5.05 9.49
N ALA A 16 0.21 -4.61 10.18
CA ALA A 16 -0.81 -5.47 10.76
C ALA A 16 -1.64 -6.27 9.73
N LEU A 17 -1.67 -5.84 8.46
CA LEU A 17 -2.38 -6.54 7.38
C LEU A 17 -1.43 -7.33 6.46
N ALA A 18 -0.12 -7.23 6.69
CA ALA A 18 0.88 -7.69 5.73
C ALA A 18 0.87 -9.21 5.52
N THR A 19 0.65 -9.98 6.59
CA THR A 19 0.64 -11.45 6.52
C THR A 19 -0.52 -11.94 5.66
N GLU A 20 -1.73 -11.48 5.94
CA GLU A 20 -2.95 -11.88 5.26
C GLU A 20 -2.93 -11.46 3.79
N ILE A 21 -2.50 -10.22 3.49
CA ILE A 21 -2.36 -9.75 2.10
C ILE A 21 -1.34 -10.60 1.33
N ARG A 22 -0.20 -10.92 1.95
CA ARG A 22 0.83 -11.76 1.33
C ARG A 22 0.31 -13.17 1.06
N ASP A 23 -0.44 -13.75 2.00
CA ASP A 23 -1.00 -15.08 1.84
C ASP A 23 -2.04 -15.12 0.72
N ILE A 24 -2.95 -14.14 0.65
CA ILE A 24 -3.91 -14.01 -0.47
C ILE A 24 -3.16 -13.88 -1.81
N THR A 25 -2.16 -13.00 -1.87
CA THR A 25 -1.35 -12.77 -3.09
C THR A 25 -0.68 -14.07 -3.55
N ARG A 26 -0.13 -14.84 -2.62
CA ARG A 26 0.53 -16.12 -2.89
C ARG A 26 -0.47 -17.22 -3.29
N LEU A 27 -1.58 -17.36 -2.56
CA LEU A 27 -2.62 -18.37 -2.84
C LEU A 27 -3.20 -18.22 -4.24
N HIS A 28 -3.42 -16.97 -4.67
CA HIS A 28 -3.99 -16.65 -5.99
C HIS A 28 -2.94 -16.38 -7.07
N ARG A 29 -1.64 -16.57 -6.77
CA ARG A 29 -0.53 -16.39 -7.73
C ARG A 29 -0.51 -15.00 -8.39
N LEU A 30 -0.82 -13.96 -7.63
CA LEU A 30 -0.87 -12.58 -8.09
C LEU A 30 0.54 -11.99 -8.19
N GLY A 31 1.33 -12.47 -9.16
CA GLY A 31 2.74 -12.08 -9.33
C GLY A 31 2.99 -10.62 -9.75
N ASN A 32 1.94 -9.91 -10.16
CA ASN A 32 1.95 -8.49 -10.51
C ASN A 32 1.66 -7.57 -9.31
N VAL A 33 1.50 -8.13 -8.10
CA VAL A 33 1.21 -7.38 -6.87
C VAL A 33 2.48 -7.24 -6.05
N THR A 34 2.87 -6.01 -5.76
CA THR A 34 3.89 -5.66 -4.78
C THR A 34 3.21 -5.26 -3.48
N LEU A 35 3.61 -5.86 -2.36
CA LEU A 35 3.18 -5.45 -1.03
C LEU A 35 4.32 -4.71 -0.33
N GLU A 36 4.04 -3.52 0.16
CA GLU A 36 4.96 -2.75 0.98
C GLU A 36 4.29 -2.28 2.27
N CYS A 37 5.11 -2.09 3.31
CA CYS A 37 4.69 -1.56 4.59
C CYS A 37 5.58 -0.39 4.98
N LEU A 38 4.98 0.66 5.55
CA LEU A 38 5.75 1.74 6.16
C LEU A 38 6.39 1.29 7.47
N PRO A 39 7.46 1.97 7.94
CA PRO A 39 8.10 1.65 9.21
C PRO A 39 7.11 1.64 10.38
N GLY A 40 7.10 0.55 11.16
CA GLY A 40 6.16 0.38 12.28
C GLY A 40 6.29 1.45 13.37
N ILE A 41 7.46 2.10 13.48
CA ILE A 41 7.73 3.18 14.44
C ILE A 41 6.76 4.37 14.31
N LEU A 42 6.16 4.57 13.14
CA LEU A 42 5.19 5.64 12.91
C LEU A 42 3.94 5.53 13.80
N HIS A 43 3.64 4.36 14.38
CA HIS A 43 2.54 4.21 15.33
C HIS A 43 2.77 4.99 16.64
N ASN A 44 4.01 5.40 16.94
CA ASN A 44 4.28 6.30 18.07
C ASN A 44 3.90 7.76 17.79
N ARG A 45 3.73 8.12 16.51
CA ARG A 45 3.37 9.46 16.03
C ARG A 45 2.42 9.32 14.84
N PRO A 46 1.18 8.84 15.07
CA PRO A 46 0.30 8.41 13.99
C PRO A 46 -0.09 9.54 13.03
N SER A 47 -0.06 10.80 13.48
CA SER A 47 -0.24 11.99 12.64
C SER A 47 0.84 12.14 11.54
N GLU A 48 1.96 11.42 11.62
CA GLU A 48 3.00 11.40 10.57
C GLU A 48 2.73 10.35 9.48
N ILE A 49 1.81 9.40 9.72
CA ILE A 49 1.51 8.33 8.77
C ILE A 49 0.97 8.89 7.45
N PRO A 50 0.02 9.85 7.41
CA PRO A 50 -0.48 10.43 6.15
C PRO A 50 0.63 11.02 5.27
N ASP A 51 1.57 11.76 5.86
CA ASP A 51 2.68 12.36 5.11
C ASP A 51 3.67 11.31 4.61
N ALA A 52 3.95 10.29 5.42
CA ALA A 52 4.78 9.16 5.00
C ALA A 52 4.13 8.37 3.85
N VAL A 53 2.80 8.21 3.88
CA VAL A 53 2.02 7.61 2.78
C VAL A 53 2.11 8.48 1.53
N ARG A 54 1.83 9.79 1.61
CA ARG A 54 1.95 10.72 0.47
C ARG A 54 3.34 10.65 -0.17
N ALA A 55 4.39 10.74 0.64
CA ALA A 55 5.76 10.66 0.17
C ALA A 55 6.05 9.32 -0.54
N ARG A 56 5.46 8.21 -0.08
CA ARG A 56 5.59 6.91 -0.74
C ARG A 56 4.76 6.83 -2.03
N LEU A 57 3.57 7.42 -2.07
CA LEU A 57 2.74 7.51 -3.27
C LEU A 57 3.45 8.29 -4.36
N ASP A 58 4.09 9.42 -4.03
CA ASP A 58 4.86 10.21 -5.01
C ASP A 58 5.99 9.40 -5.65
N ARG A 59 6.71 8.60 -4.84
CA ARG A 59 7.74 7.67 -5.36
C ARG A 59 7.16 6.50 -6.17
N ALA A 60 5.89 6.17 -5.98
CA ALA A 60 5.19 5.12 -6.71
C ALA A 60 4.72 5.58 -8.10
N ARG A 61 4.54 6.89 -8.29
CA ARG A 61 3.95 7.45 -9.51
C ARG A 61 4.73 7.02 -10.74
N GLY A 62 4.02 6.51 -11.74
CA GLY A 62 4.59 6.02 -13.00
C GLY A 62 5.20 4.60 -12.94
N ASN A 63 5.38 4.02 -11.75
CA ASN A 63 5.91 2.66 -11.59
C ASN A 63 4.82 1.59 -11.47
N TYR A 64 3.60 1.99 -11.14
CA TYR A 64 2.45 1.09 -10.93
C TYR A 64 1.21 1.63 -11.64
N ASP A 65 0.42 0.73 -12.21
CA ASP A 65 -0.87 1.05 -12.84
C ASP A 65 -1.97 1.31 -11.80
N ARG A 66 -1.84 0.70 -10.62
CA ARG A 66 -2.79 0.80 -9.50
C ARG A 66 -2.04 0.85 -8.18
N ILE A 67 -2.50 1.69 -7.26
CA ILE A 67 -2.05 1.70 -5.87
C ILE A 67 -3.27 1.52 -4.97
N LEU A 68 -3.20 0.58 -4.04
CA LEU A 68 -4.21 0.31 -3.04
C LEU A 68 -3.64 0.61 -1.65
N LEU A 69 -4.41 1.33 -0.83
CA LEU A 69 -4.04 1.64 0.54
C LEU A 69 -4.71 0.63 1.48
N GLY A 70 -3.89 -0.15 2.19
CA GLY A 70 -4.33 -1.13 3.19
C GLY A 70 -4.12 -0.59 4.60
N TYR A 71 -4.96 0.33 5.05
CA TYR A 71 -4.89 0.91 6.39
C TYR A 71 -6.23 0.79 7.12
N GLY A 72 -6.16 0.54 8.43
CA GLY A 72 -7.30 0.72 9.34
C GLY A 72 -7.25 2.12 9.94
N ASP A 73 -7.72 2.27 11.18
CA ASP A 73 -7.62 3.55 11.89
C ASP A 73 -6.15 3.98 12.10
N CYS A 74 -5.26 3.03 12.46
CA CYS A 74 -3.82 3.26 12.67
C CYS A 74 -3.49 4.47 13.58
N GLY A 75 -4.45 4.94 14.39
CA GLY A 75 -4.33 6.15 15.22
C GLY A 75 -4.41 7.48 14.44
N THR A 76 -4.79 7.45 13.16
CA THR A 76 -4.82 8.63 12.27
C THR A 76 -6.11 9.43 12.36
N GLY A 77 -7.12 8.95 13.09
CA GLY A 77 -8.40 9.66 13.23
C GLY A 77 -9.16 9.81 11.92
N GLY A 78 -8.87 8.98 10.92
CA GLY A 78 -9.50 9.03 9.59
C GLY A 78 -8.77 9.87 8.55
N GLU A 79 -7.68 10.57 8.90
CA GLU A 79 -6.94 11.44 7.96
C GLU A 79 -6.46 10.71 6.69
N LEU A 80 -6.23 9.39 6.78
CA LEU A 80 -5.84 8.57 5.62
C LEU A 80 -6.92 8.46 4.54
N ALA A 81 -8.19 8.71 4.85
CA ALA A 81 -9.27 8.66 3.87
C ALA A 81 -9.19 9.82 2.85
N ASP A 82 -8.57 10.94 3.23
CA ASP A 82 -8.55 12.19 2.46
C ASP A 82 -7.21 12.42 1.73
N ILE A 83 -6.32 11.43 1.67
CA ILE A 83 -4.98 11.57 1.06
C ILE A 83 -4.94 11.30 -0.44
N ALA A 84 -6.08 10.96 -1.04
CA ALA A 84 -6.23 10.59 -2.44
C ALA A 84 -6.73 11.77 -3.30
#